data_AF-A0A4U0YXM7-F1
#
_entry.id   AF-A0A4U0YXM7-F1
#
_cell.length_a   1.000
_cell.length_b   1.000
_cell.length_c   1.000
_cell.angle_alpha   90.00
_cell.angle_beta   90.00
_cell.angle_gamma   90.00
#
_symmetry.space_group_name_H-M   'P 1'
#
loop_
_entity.id
_entity.type
_entity.pdbx_description
1 polymer ?
#
loop_
_entity_poly.entity_id
_entity_poly.type
_entity_poly.pdbx_seq_one_letter_code
_entity_poly.pdbx_strand_id
1 'polypeptide(L)' 'MAAAPDDPSPAAPDPVAWLRLIRSRRVGAVTFHRLLQDHGSAEAALAALPEIARAAGVERYAPCPEEVARD' A
#
# COMPACT_ATOMS: atom_id res chain seq x y z
N MET A 1 -2.79 34.01 7.77
CA MET A 1 -1.65 33.08 7.73
C MET A 1 -2.24 31.69 7.56
N ALA A 2 -2.19 31.16 6.34
CA ALA A 2 -2.81 29.90 5.96
C ALA A 2 -2.06 28.72 6.60
N ALA A 3 -2.79 27.87 7.32
CA ALA A 3 -2.33 26.54 7.72
C ALA A 3 -3.24 25.52 7.02
N ALA A 4 -2.60 24.47 6.48
CA ALA A 4 -3.04 23.62 5.37
C ALA A 4 -4.36 22.86 5.57
N PRO A 5 -5.09 22.53 4.48
CA PRO A 5 -6.22 21.61 4.51
C PRO A 5 -5.74 20.22 4.09
N ASP A 6 -5.12 19.47 4.99
CA ASP A 6 -4.92 18.00 4.85
C ASP A 6 -4.56 17.44 6.24
N ASP A 7 -5.58 17.28 7.08
CA ASP A 7 -5.43 16.56 8.35
C ASP A 7 -6.13 15.20 8.13
N PRO A 8 -5.41 14.14 7.73
CA PRO A 8 -5.97 12.81 7.78
C PRO A 8 -6.04 12.44 9.26
N SER A 9 -7.24 12.35 9.80
CA SER A 9 -7.42 11.79 11.14
C SER A 9 -6.72 10.42 11.17
N PRO A 10 -5.73 10.15 12.04
CA PRO A 10 -4.84 8.97 11.97
C PRO A 10 -5.55 7.63 12.32
N ALA A 11 -6.88 7.59 12.27
CA ALA A 11 -7.70 6.48 12.70
C ALA A 11 -8.48 5.80 11.55
N ALA A 12 -8.67 6.46 10.40
CA ALA A 12 -9.39 5.87 9.28
C ALA A 12 -8.40 5.27 8.26
N PRO A 13 -8.53 3.99 7.89
CA PRO A 13 -7.65 3.38 6.91
C PRO A 13 -7.80 4.08 5.56
N ASP A 14 -6.67 4.44 4.95
CA ASP A 14 -6.70 5.16 3.68
C ASP A 14 -7.22 4.25 2.54
N PRO A 15 -8.39 4.55 1.95
CA PRO A 15 -9.03 3.67 0.97
C PRO A 15 -8.20 3.55 -0.30
N VAL A 16 -7.41 4.59 -0.62
CA VAL A 16 -6.49 4.59 -1.76
C VAL A 16 -5.37 3.59 -1.52
N ALA A 17 -4.81 3.52 -0.30
CA ALA A 17 -3.76 2.54 0.03
C ALA A 17 -4.26 1.10 -0.13
N TRP A 18 -5.52 0.82 0.21
CA TRP A 18 -6.12 -0.50 0.01
C TRP A 18 -6.24 -0.86 -1.48
N LEU A 19 -6.72 0.09 -2.30
CA LEU A 19 -6.81 -0.06 -3.76
C LEU A 19 -5.44 -0.27 -4.40
N ARG A 20 -4.42 0.50 -3.99
CA ARG A 20 -3.04 0.34 -4.43
C ARG A 20 -2.51 -1.04 -4.09
N LEU A 21 -2.78 -1.52 -2.88
CA LEU A 21 -2.29 -2.81 -2.43
C LEU A 21 -2.88 -3.96 -3.25
N ILE A 22 -4.22 -4.01 -3.40
CA ILE A 22 -4.88 -5.08 -4.17
C ILE A 22 -4.58 -5.01 -5.68
N ARG A 23 -4.30 -3.82 -6.23
CA ARG A 23 -3.89 -3.65 -7.64
C ARG A 23 -2.39 -3.86 -7.88
N SER A 24 -1.59 -3.98 -6.83
CA SER A 24 -0.15 -4.20 -6.96
C SER A 24 0.16 -5.61 -7.48
N ARG A 25 1.22 -5.73 -8.29
CA ARG A 25 1.63 -7.02 -8.86
C ARG A 25 1.93 -8.04 -7.76
N ARG A 26 1.52 -9.29 -7.97
CA ARG A 26 1.63 -10.42 -7.01
C ARG A 26 0.83 -10.26 -5.71
N VAL A 27 -0.02 -9.25 -5.58
CA VAL A 27 -0.93 -9.11 -4.44
C VAL A 27 -2.31 -9.64 -4.84
N GLY A 28 -2.55 -10.92 -4.54
CA GLY A 28 -3.90 -11.49 -4.58
C GLY A 28 -4.63 -11.30 -3.26
N ALA A 29 -5.90 -11.72 -3.19
CA ALA A 29 -6.71 -11.62 -1.96
C ALA A 29 -6.01 -12.23 -0.73
N VAL A 30 -5.37 -13.40 -0.87
CA VAL A 30 -4.64 -14.05 0.22
C VAL A 30 -3.45 -13.21 0.69
N THR A 31 -2.63 -12.72 -0.23
CA THR A 31 -1.47 -11.86 0.08
C THR A 31 -1.91 -10.55 0.72
N PHE A 32 -2.99 -9.95 0.21
CA PHE A 32 -3.58 -8.73 0.77
C PHE A 32 -3.96 -8.91 2.24
N HIS A 33 -4.75 -9.94 2.55
CA HIS A 33 -5.15 -10.21 3.93
C HIS A 33 -3.96 -10.54 4.82
N ARG A 34 -2.99 -11.31 4.33
CA ARG A 34 -1.77 -11.62 5.09
C ARG A 34 -0.95 -10.37 5.39
N LEU A 35 -0.76 -9.49 4.41
CA LEU A 35 -0.04 -8.24 4.59
C LEU A 35 -0.75 -7.29 5.55
N LEU A 36 -2.09 -7.22 5.52
CA LEU A 36 -2.85 -6.44 6.50
C LEU A 36 -2.71 -7.00 7.92
N GLN A 37 -2.68 -8.32 8.08
CA GLN A 37 -2.49 -8.96 9.39
C GLN A 37 -1.07 -8.79 9.93
N ASP A 38 -0.06 -8.89 9.05
CA ASP A 38 1.36 -8.82 9.43
C ASP A 38 1.84 -7.37 9.69
N HIS A 39 1.43 -6.44 8.82
CA HIS A 39 1.84 -5.04 8.88
C HIS A 39 0.80 -4.10 9.51
N GLY A 40 -0.42 -4.60 9.79
CA GLY A 40 -1.50 -3.84 10.43
C GLY A 40 -2.20 -2.80 9.55
N SER A 41 -1.62 -2.40 8.41
CA SER A 41 -2.20 -1.38 7.53
C SER A 41 -1.73 -1.53 6.08
N ALA A 42 -2.55 -1.07 5.13
CA ALA A 42 -2.22 -1.17 3.70
C ALA A 42 -1.00 -0.31 3.32
N GLU A 43 -0.78 0.84 3.97
CA GLU A 43 0.40 1.68 3.76
C GLU A 43 1.69 0.97 4.21
N ALA A 44 1.67 0.39 5.41
CA ALA A 44 2.80 -0.38 5.94
C ALA A 44 3.10 -1.61 5.07
N ALA A 45 2.05 -2.28 4.58
CA ALA A 45 2.18 -3.37 3.61
C ALA A 45 2.81 -2.89 2.28
N LEU A 46 2.36 -1.76 1.74
CA LEU A 46 2.91 -1.17 0.51
C LEU A 46 4.40 -0.80 0.66
N ALA A 47 4.80 -0.32 1.84
CA ALA A 47 6.19 -0.02 2.16
C ALA A 47 7.07 -1.29 2.23
N ALA A 48 6.51 -2.41 2.70
CA ALA A 48 7.22 -3.70 2.80
C ALA A 48 7.29 -4.48 1.47
N LEU A 49 6.34 -4.26 0.57
CA LEU A 49 6.28 -4.93 -0.74
C LEU A 49 7.60 -4.94 -1.55
N PRO A 50 8.34 -3.83 -1.72
CA PRO A 50 9.59 -3.85 -2.47
C PRO A 50 10.64 -4.78 -1.84
N GLU A 51 10.72 -4.84 -0.51
CA GLU A 51 11.63 -5.78 0.17
C GLU A 51 11.19 -7.24 0.01
N ILE A 52 9.88 -7.50 0.15
CA ILE A 52 9.30 -8.84 -0.06
C ILE A 52 9.52 -9.30 -1.50
N ALA A 53 9.33 -8.41 -2.46
CA ALA A 53 9.51 -8.71 -3.87
C ALA A 53 10.99 -8.97 -4.21
N ARG A 54 11.92 -8.20 -3.62
CA ARG A 54 13.36 -8.43 -3.73
C ARG A 54 13.75 -9.80 -3.15
N ALA A 55 13.22 -10.15 -1.98
CA ALA A 55 13.43 -11.47 -1.37
C ALA A 55 12.87 -12.62 -2.23
N ALA A 56 11.81 -12.36 -2.99
CA ALA A 56 11.22 -13.29 -3.96
C ALA A 56 11.87 -13.23 -5.36
N GLY A 57 13.05 -12.60 -5.51
CA GLY A 57 13.82 -12.53 -6.75
C GLY A 57 13.31 -11.53 -7.79
N VAL A 58 12.48 -10.56 -7.39
CA VAL A 58 12.00 -9.48 -8.28
C VAL A 58 12.83 -8.23 -8.03
N GLU A 59 13.75 -7.97 -8.95
CA GLU A 59 14.70 -6.84 -8.85
C GLU A 59 14.08 -5.48 -9.18
N ARG A 60 13.02 -5.46 -9.99
CA ARG A 60 12.29 -4.25 -10.38
C ARG A 60 10.83 -4.34 -9.98
N TYR A 61 10.60 -4.39 -8.67
CA TYR A 61 9.26 -4.28 -8.13
C TYR A 61 8.92 -2.82 -7.87
N ALA A 62 7.87 -2.33 -8.53
CA ALA A 62 7.26 -1.05 -8.22
C ALA A 62 5.83 -1.33 -7.71
N PRO A 63 5.49 -0.96 -6.46
CA PRO A 63 4.11 -0.98 -6.01
C PRO A 63 3.28 -0.02 -6.87
N CYS A 64 1.95 -0.23 -6.90
CA CYS A 64 1.06 0.63 -7.68
C CYS A 64 1.21 2.09 -7.21
N PRO A 65 1.56 3.04 -8.09
CA PRO A 65 1.66 4.45 -7.72
C PRO A 65 0.28 4.98 -7.32
N GLU A 66 0.27 5.99 -6.46
CA GLU A 66 -0.98 6.51 -5.92
C GLU A 66 -1.90 7.11 -6.98
N GLU A 67 -1.32 7.75 -8.01
CA GLU A 67 -2.08 8.35 -9.10
C GLU A 67 -2.95 7.31 -9.83
N VAL A 68 -2.43 6.09 -10.03
CA VAL A 68 -3.12 5.01 -10.75
C VAL A 68 -4.22 4.37 -9.89
N ALA A 69 -4.16 4.52 -8.57
CA ALA A 69 -5.20 4.01 -7.69
C ALA A 69 -6.32 5.01 -7.39
N ARG A 70 -6.07 6.31 -7.64
CA ARG A 70 -7.09 7.37 -7.55
C ARG A 70 -7.94 7.47 -8.83
N ASP A 71 -7.46 6.91 -9.94
CA ASP A 71 -8.18 6.76 -11.23
C ASP A 71 -9.15 5.55 -11.21
#